data_AF-A0A068SQW3-F1
#
_entry.id   AF-A0A068SQW3-F1
#
_cell.length_a   1.000
_cell.length_b   1.000
_cell.length_c   1.000
_cell.angle_alpha   90.00
_cell.angle_beta   90.00
_cell.angle_gamma   90.00
#
_symmetry.space_group_name_H-M   'P 1'
#
loop_
_entity.id
_entity.type
_entity.pdbx_description
1 polymer ?
#
loop_
_entity_poly.entity_id
_entity_poly.type
_entity_poly.pdbx_seq_one_letter_code
_entity_poly.pdbx_strand_id
1 'polypeptide(L)'
;MAGTTDFVGVRVFSDLRSTVAKIDTRDSTVIGMVLPAPLADNTAFPLNEPVRLSTEDTDQLAKLGAGLALDTVSQIKSEGIVADLAFVRVAHSAASVPADKLAGEINNIVGSAGAKTGVYGC
;
A
#
# COMPACT_ATOMS: atom_id res chain seq x y z
N MET A 1 -27.96 7.79 -35.19
CA MET A 1 -29.01 7.53 -36.20
C MET A 1 -30.19 6.91 -35.48
N ALA A 2 -31.30 7.63 -35.31
CA ALA A 2 -32.47 7.13 -34.58
C ALA A 2 -33.27 6.18 -35.49
N GLY A 3 -33.47 4.94 -35.08
CA GLY A 3 -34.23 3.94 -35.84
C GLY A 3 -35.73 4.17 -35.68
N THR A 4 -36.37 4.77 -36.69
CA THR A 4 -37.79 5.19 -36.65
C THR A 4 -38.75 4.19 -37.30
N THR A 5 -38.32 2.94 -37.55
CA THR A 5 -39.16 1.88 -38.13
C THR A 5 -39.10 0.60 -37.32
N ASP A 6 -40.20 -0.17 -37.33
CA ASP A 6 -40.30 -1.48 -36.70
C ASP A 6 -39.36 -2.48 -37.38
N PHE A 7 -38.64 -3.27 -36.58
CA PHE A 7 -37.69 -4.27 -37.05
C PHE A 7 -37.79 -5.53 -36.20
N VAL A 8 -37.84 -6.68 -36.88
CA VAL A 8 -37.86 -8.00 -36.24
C VAL A 8 -36.45 -8.59 -36.32
N GLY A 9 -35.74 -8.62 -35.19
CA GLY A 9 -34.35 -9.05 -35.05
C GLY A 9 -33.60 -8.25 -33.99
N VAL A 10 -32.34 -8.57 -33.73
CA VAL A 10 -31.50 -7.82 -32.77
C VAL A 10 -30.82 -6.65 -33.48
N ARG A 11 -31.05 -5.41 -33.01
CA ARG A 11 -30.33 -4.22 -33.46
C ARG A 11 -29.10 -4.02 -32.57
N VAL A 12 -27.91 -4.26 -33.13
CA VAL A 12 -26.64 -3.91 -32.48
C VAL A 12 -26.32 -2.46 -32.80
N PHE A 13 -26.55 -1.57 -31.85
CA PHE A 13 -25.99 -0.22 -31.89
C PHE A 13 -24.55 -0.32 -31.40
N SER A 14 -23.58 0.10 -32.21
CA SER A 14 -22.25 0.35 -31.66
C SER A 14 -22.41 1.52 -30.70
N ASP A 15 -22.58 1.25 -29.41
CA ASP A 15 -22.26 2.26 -28.42
C ASP A 15 -20.81 2.64 -28.70
N LEU A 16 -20.60 3.83 -29.27
CA LEU A 16 -19.28 4.38 -29.57
C LEU A 16 -18.44 4.53 -28.31
N ARG A 17 -18.98 4.19 -27.13
CA ARG A 17 -18.24 3.92 -25.92
C ARG A 17 -17.63 2.53 -26.04
N SER A 18 -16.37 2.54 -26.44
CA SER A 18 -15.46 1.41 -26.28
C SER A 18 -15.70 0.77 -24.91
N THR A 19 -16.33 -0.40 -24.88
CA THR A 19 -16.45 -1.22 -23.69
C THR A 19 -15.11 -1.88 -23.46
N VAL A 20 -14.06 -1.08 -23.27
CA VAL A 20 -12.77 -1.59 -22.81
C VAL A 20 -13.03 -2.06 -21.40
N ALA A 21 -13.23 -3.36 -21.22
CA ALA A 21 -13.03 -3.96 -19.92
C ALA A 21 -11.58 -3.64 -19.54
N LYS A 22 -11.41 -2.73 -18.57
CA LYS A 22 -10.09 -2.39 -18.06
C LYS A 22 -9.59 -3.66 -17.35
N ILE A 23 -8.76 -4.44 -18.02
CA ILE A 23 -8.08 -5.57 -17.40
C ILE A 23 -6.99 -4.95 -16.53
N ASP A 24 -7.26 -4.88 -15.23
CA ASP A 24 -6.31 -4.38 -14.24
C ASP A 24 -5.42 -5.54 -13.79
N THR A 25 -4.27 -5.74 -14.45
CA THR A 25 -3.29 -6.78 -14.11
C THR A 25 -2.39 -6.39 -12.93
N ARG A 26 -2.87 -5.56 -11.99
CA ARG A 26 -2.10 -5.13 -10.80
C ARG A 26 -1.69 -6.27 -9.87
N ASP A 27 -2.24 -7.46 -10.08
CA ASP A 27 -2.03 -8.64 -9.24
C ASP A 27 -0.78 -9.46 -9.65
N SER A 28 0.41 -8.86 -9.65
CA SER A 28 1.64 -9.67 -9.82
C SER A 28 2.83 -9.26 -8.95
N THR A 29 2.86 -8.06 -8.37
CA THR A 29 3.95 -7.65 -7.48
C THR A 29 3.46 -6.73 -6.36
N VAL A 30 3.17 -7.28 -5.17
CA VAL A 30 2.94 -6.51 -3.94
C VAL A 30 4.28 -6.30 -3.25
N ILE A 31 4.63 -5.04 -2.95
CA ILE A 31 5.87 -4.72 -2.22
C ILE A 31 5.60 -4.90 -0.72
N GLY A 32 6.33 -5.82 -0.09
CA GLY A 32 6.38 -5.92 1.36
C GLY A 32 7.28 -4.84 1.97
N MET A 33 6.76 -4.07 2.91
CA MET A 33 7.48 -2.96 3.54
C MET A 33 7.38 -3.04 5.06
N VAL A 34 8.53 -3.09 5.72
CA VAL A 34 8.62 -3.12 7.19
C VAL A 34 9.49 -1.96 7.65
N LEU A 35 8.86 -0.95 8.25
CA LEU A 35 9.55 0.27 8.68
C LEU A 35 9.01 0.80 10.01
N PRO A 36 9.87 1.43 10.84
CA PRO A 36 9.42 2.18 11.99
C PRO A 36 8.74 3.48 11.53
N ALA A 37 7.48 3.67 11.95
CA ALA A 37 6.71 4.89 11.69
C ALA A 37 6.22 5.46 13.03
N PRO A 38 7.02 6.29 13.73
CA PRO A 38 6.68 6.77 15.07
C PRO A 38 5.48 7.72 15.09
N LEU A 39 5.26 8.47 13.99
CA LEU A 39 4.17 9.45 13.86
C LEU A 39 2.93 8.88 13.16
N ALA A 40 2.93 7.60 12.80
CA ALA A 40 1.77 6.97 12.18
C ALA A 40 0.62 6.78 13.18
N ASP A 41 -0.60 6.90 12.68
CA ASP A 41 -1.81 6.66 13.45
C ASP A 41 -1.84 5.19 13.94
N ASN A 42 -1.92 5.01 15.26
CA ASN A 42 -1.87 3.69 15.90
C ASN A 42 -3.09 2.82 15.63
N THR A 43 -4.21 3.41 15.21
CA THR A 43 -5.44 2.68 14.89
C THR A 43 -5.46 2.22 13.44
N ALA A 44 -4.94 3.04 12.54
CA ALA A 44 -4.82 2.69 11.12
C ALA A 44 -3.62 1.77 10.85
N PHE A 45 -2.55 1.92 11.63
CA PHE A 45 -1.32 1.13 11.52
C PHE A 45 -0.91 0.55 12.88
N PRO A 46 -1.59 -0.54 13.32
CA PRO A 46 -1.19 -1.29 14.50
C PRO A 46 0.23 -1.86 14.38
N LEU A 47 0.89 -2.06 15.51
CA LEU A 47 2.25 -2.60 15.54
C LEU A 47 2.26 -4.08 15.17
N ASN A 48 3.19 -4.46 14.29
CA ASN A 48 3.42 -5.82 13.80
C ASN A 48 2.21 -6.48 13.12
N GLU A 49 1.29 -5.69 12.58
CA GLU A 49 0.16 -6.19 11.81
C GLU A 49 0.27 -5.71 10.37
N PRO A 50 0.13 -6.61 9.37
CA PRO A 50 0.18 -6.23 7.97
C PRO A 50 -1.08 -5.44 7.59
N VAL A 51 -0.87 -4.24 7.09
CA VAL A 51 -1.91 -3.36 6.57
C VAL A 51 -1.68 -3.17 5.09
N ARG A 52 -2.74 -3.35 4.29
CA ARG A 52 -2.72 -2.97 2.88
C ARG A 52 -2.65 -1.45 2.78
N LEU A 53 -1.60 -0.94 2.16
CA LEU A 53 -1.38 0.47 1.93
C LEU A 53 -1.37 0.75 0.42
N SER A 54 -2.32 1.55 -0.07
CA SER A 54 -2.33 1.95 -1.49
C SER A 54 -1.54 3.23 -1.71
N THR A 55 -0.70 3.29 -2.74
CA THR A 55 0.01 4.52 -3.14
C THR A 55 -0.92 5.64 -3.65
N GLU A 56 -2.18 5.32 -3.91
CA GLU A 56 -3.20 6.25 -4.41
C GLU A 56 -4.14 6.77 -3.33
N ASP A 57 -4.18 6.12 -2.16
CA ASP A 57 -5.04 6.54 -1.06
C ASP A 57 -4.37 7.67 -0.26
N THR A 58 -4.68 8.91 -0.62
CA THR A 58 -4.12 10.10 0.02
C THR A 58 -4.48 10.20 1.50
N ASP A 59 -5.65 9.70 1.90
CA ASP A 59 -6.13 9.76 3.29
C ASP A 59 -5.37 8.76 4.15
N GLN A 60 -5.09 7.57 3.59
CA GLN A 60 -4.26 6.56 4.24
C GLN A 60 -2.79 7.00 4.34
N LEU A 61 -2.26 7.66 3.31
CA LEU A 61 -0.90 8.20 3.34
C LEU A 61 -0.74 9.33 4.36
N ALA A 62 -1.75 10.19 4.52
CA ALA A 62 -1.72 11.24 5.54
C ALA A 62 -1.61 10.66 6.97
N LYS A 63 -2.19 9.47 7.21
CA LYS A 63 -2.14 8.77 8.49
C LYS A 63 -0.78 8.14 8.81
N LEU A 64 0.15 8.02 7.86
CA LEU A 64 1.52 7.54 8.14
C LEU A 64 2.35 8.57 8.92
N GLY A 65 1.95 9.85 8.87
CA GLY A 65 2.72 10.95 9.45
C GLY A 65 4.03 11.22 8.72
N ALA A 66 4.72 12.29 9.09
CA ALA A 66 6.02 12.62 8.50
C ALA A 66 7.10 11.61 8.95
N GLY A 67 7.98 11.22 8.03
CA GLY A 67 9.13 10.36 8.31
C GLY A 67 9.43 9.35 7.21
N LEU A 68 10.39 8.46 7.49
CA LEU A 68 10.96 7.53 6.51
C LEU A 68 9.93 6.65 5.79
N ALA A 69 8.84 6.26 6.47
CA ALA A 69 7.77 5.47 5.86
C ALA A 69 7.06 6.25 4.74
N LEU A 70 6.69 7.52 5.00
CA LEU A 70 6.07 8.38 3.99
C LEU A 70 7.06 8.74 2.87
N ASP A 71 8.33 8.98 3.21
CA ASP A 71 9.38 9.27 2.23
C ASP A 71 9.58 8.09 1.27
N THR A 72 9.60 6.86 1.80
CA THR A 72 9.72 5.64 0.99
C THR A 72 8.54 5.49 0.03
N VAL A 73 7.31 5.70 0.52
CA VAL A 73 6.11 5.62 -0.34
C VAL A 73 6.11 6.73 -1.40
N SER A 74 6.54 7.93 -1.03
CA SER A 74 6.66 9.06 -1.96
C SER A 74 7.71 8.78 -3.04
N GLN A 75 8.83 8.13 -2.68
CA GLN A 75 9.84 7.70 -3.64
C GLN A 75 9.30 6.63 -4.59
N ILE A 76 8.61 5.60 -4.09
CA ILE A 76 7.96 4.58 -4.93
C ILE A 76 7.00 5.24 -5.93
N LYS A 77 6.21 6.21 -5.46
CA LYS A 77 5.29 6.97 -6.31
C LYS A 77 6.03 7.82 -7.36
N SER A 78 7.19 8.37 -7.01
CA SER A 78 8.01 9.17 -7.93
C SER A 78 8.57 8.37 -9.11
N GLU A 79 8.77 7.06 -8.93
CA GLU A 79 9.15 6.13 -10.01
C GLU A 79 7.97 5.79 -10.94
N GLY A 80 6.78 6.36 -10.70
CA GLY A 80 5.56 6.08 -11.46
C GLY A 80 4.92 4.74 -11.10
N ILE A 81 5.35 4.10 -10.00
CA ILE A 81 4.80 2.83 -9.54
C ILE A 81 3.51 3.12 -8.77
N VAL A 82 2.41 2.59 -9.30
CA VAL A 82 1.09 2.61 -8.66
C VAL A 82 0.77 1.19 -8.21
N ALA A 83 0.89 0.94 -6.91
CA ALA A 83 0.79 -0.40 -6.35
C ALA A 83 0.14 -0.39 -4.95
N ASP A 84 -0.38 -1.55 -4.57
CA ASP A 84 -0.69 -1.86 -3.18
C ASP A 84 0.57 -2.41 -2.50
N LEU A 85 0.84 -1.92 -1.29
CA LEU A 85 1.96 -2.28 -0.45
C LEU A 85 1.45 -3.09 0.74
N ALA A 86 2.15 -4.17 1.11
CA ALA A 86 1.92 -4.87 2.37
C ALA A 86 2.80 -4.22 3.45
N PHE A 87 2.22 -3.29 4.22
CA PHE A 87 2.96 -2.49 5.19
C PHE A 87 2.83 -3.05 6.60
N VAL A 88 3.96 -3.34 7.25
CA VAL A 88 4.03 -3.71 8.66
C VAL A 88 4.78 -2.63 9.43
N ARG A 89 4.09 -2.03 10.40
CA ARG A 89 4.70 -1.03 11.28
C ARG A 89 5.44 -1.70 12.43
N VAL A 90 6.69 -1.32 12.64
CA VAL A 90 7.49 -1.78 13.80
C VAL A 90 7.73 -0.65 14.80
N ALA A 91 8.02 -1.03 16.06
CA ALA A 91 8.26 -0.07 17.12
C ALA A 91 9.57 0.70 16.89
N HIS A 92 9.53 2.02 17.03
CA HIS A 92 10.73 2.86 17.03
C HIS A 92 11.48 2.70 18.37
N SER A 93 12.81 2.65 18.32
CA SER A 93 13.61 2.48 19.54
C SER A 93 13.60 3.74 20.39
N ALA A 94 13.35 3.59 21.70
CA ALA A 94 13.38 4.67 22.69
C ALA A 94 14.78 4.89 23.32
N ALA A 95 15.80 4.15 22.87
CA ALA A 95 17.14 4.28 23.41
C ALA A 95 17.76 5.64 23.05
N SER A 96 18.49 6.23 24.00
CA SER A 96 19.15 7.53 23.86
C SER A 96 20.56 7.44 23.28
N VAL A 97 21.22 6.29 23.42
CA VAL A 97 22.54 6.03 22.84
C VAL A 97 22.36 5.60 21.37
N PRO A 98 23.03 6.25 20.40
CA PRO A 98 22.83 5.96 18.97
C PRO A 98 23.07 4.51 18.57
N ALA A 99 24.08 3.85 19.13
CA ALA A 99 24.40 2.45 18.83
C ALA A 99 23.30 1.50 19.32
N ASP A 100 22.82 1.69 20.54
CA ASP A 100 21.74 0.87 21.12
C ASP A 100 20.39 1.15 20.44
N LYS A 101 20.19 2.40 20.00
CA LYS A 101 19.02 2.79 19.22
C LYS A 101 18.97 2.05 17.89
N LEU A 102 20.08 2.04 17.15
CA LEU A 102 20.19 1.32 15.88
C LEU A 102 20.00 -0.19 16.07
N ALA A 103 20.64 -0.78 17.07
CA ALA A 103 20.48 -2.21 17.36
C ALA A 103 19.03 -2.57 17.70
N GLY A 104 18.36 -1.74 18.50
CA GLY A 104 16.93 -1.91 18.82
C GLY A 104 16.03 -1.81 17.60
N GLU A 105 16.28 -0.86 16.70
CA GLU A 105 15.50 -0.73 15.46
C GLU A 105 15.70 -1.91 14.52
N ILE A 106 16.94 -2.36 14.33
CA ILE A 106 17.22 -3.55 13.50
C ILE A 106 16.52 -4.79 14.08
N ASN A 107 16.57 -4.98 15.39
CA ASN A 107 15.88 -6.11 16.04
C ASN A 107 14.36 -6.05 15.87
N ASN A 108 13.76 -4.86 15.95
CA ASN A 108 12.33 -4.68 15.75
C ASN A 108 11.93 -4.91 14.28
N ILE A 109 12.77 -4.50 13.32
CA ILE A 109 12.54 -4.72 11.88
C ILE A 109 12.64 -6.21 11.55
N VAL A 110 13.70 -6.91 12.01
CA VAL A 110 13.86 -8.35 11.79
C VAL A 110 12.70 -9.13 12.43
N GLY A 111 12.35 -8.77 13.67
CA GLY A 111 11.26 -9.40 14.40
C GLY A 111 11.52 -10.85 14.76
N SER A 112 10.44 -11.59 15.01
CA SER A 112 10.47 -13.01 15.42
C SER A 112 9.53 -13.85 14.58
N ALA A 113 10.03 -14.97 14.07
CA ALA A 113 9.25 -15.93 13.30
C ALA A 113 8.09 -16.55 14.11
N GLY A 114 8.31 -16.82 15.40
CA GLY A 114 7.29 -17.43 16.27
C GLY A 114 6.14 -16.49 16.62
N ALA A 115 6.42 -15.18 16.67
CA ALA A 115 5.42 -14.15 16.98
C ALA A 115 4.89 -13.43 15.72
N LYS A 116 5.42 -13.76 14.53
CA LYS A 116 5.11 -13.12 13.24
C LYS A 116 5.23 -11.59 13.28
N THR A 117 6.33 -11.10 13.84
CA THR A 117 6.61 -9.67 13.94
C THR A 117 7.69 -9.24 12.94
N GLY A 118 7.77 -7.93 12.64
CA GLY A 118 8.75 -7.41 11.69
C GLY A 118 8.60 -8.01 10.29
N VAL A 119 9.73 -8.40 9.67
CA VAL A 119 9.77 -9.06 8.36
C VAL A 119 9.01 -10.39 8.33
N TYR A 120 8.84 -11.08 9.47
CA TYR A 120 8.04 -12.31 9.51
C TYR A 120 6.51 -12.05 9.57
N GLY A 121 6.10 -10.78 9.67
CA GLY A 121 4.70 -10.38 9.67
C GLY A 121 4.19 -9.88 8.32
N CYS A 122 5.06 -9.73 7.31
CA CYS A 122 4.70 -9.23 5.97
C CYS A 122 4.27 -10.35 5.01
#